data_AF-A0A971FVH7-F1
#
_entry.id   AF-A0A971FVH7-F1
#
_cell.length_a   1.000
_cell.length_b   1.000
_cell.length_c   1.000
_cell.angle_alpha   90.00
_cell.angle_beta   90.00
_cell.angle_gamma   90.00
#
_symmetry.space_group_name_H-M   'P 1'
#
loop_
_entity.id
_entity.type
_entity.pdbx_description
1 polymer ?
#
loop_
_entity_poly.entity_id
_entity_poly.type
_entity_poly.pdbx_seq_one_letter_code
_entity_poly.pdbx_strand_id
1 'polypeptide(L)'
;MNISKYILAGIMAFSALAMNAQKVVIGNYVFPKDQSKYYGELEGGKPHGKGKTTFKTGDTYEGEYEKGKRQGYGVYTFTDGEKYEGNWHQDHQHGRGVYYFANNNKYDGLWYIDYQQGFGTMYYYNGDKYTGEWMQDKRTGQGRYTWANGIYYDGSWKDDKKSGRGVFDWRDGSIYEGEMDNDMRNGQGKYTYANGDFYTGNWKEDMMHGKGIYKFKNGDIYEGDYQNGERTGQGIFTYSDKRKYVGQFKNGLMSGFGTYTWPDGSRYEGYWAEDREHGRGKFTGANGDVYDGEWAGGEMSGEGVLRLSDGTKFKGFFKEGMKNGKGVEESADGTRFEGSFLNDQRDGAFVEKDRAGNVIRKGIYNRGRLMGQ
;
A
#
# COMPACT_ATOMS: atom_id res chain seq x y z
N MET A 1 25.23 -54.34 -74.54
CA MET A 1 24.91 -55.75 -74.89
C MET A 1 25.56 -56.65 -73.83
N ASN A 2 24.76 -57.47 -73.14
CA ASN A 2 25.09 -58.56 -72.19
C ASN A 2 25.93 -58.21 -70.95
N ILE A 3 25.36 -58.12 -69.74
CA ILE A 3 24.94 -59.19 -68.80
C ILE A 3 26.10 -60.14 -68.43
N SER A 4 26.61 -60.01 -67.19
CA SER A 4 26.84 -61.17 -66.32
C SER A 4 26.78 -60.76 -64.85
N LYS A 5 26.06 -61.58 -64.10
CA LYS A 5 25.69 -61.47 -62.69
C LYS A 5 26.87 -61.89 -61.81
N TYR A 6 27.15 -61.16 -60.73
CA TYR A 6 27.68 -61.74 -59.50
C TYR A 6 27.03 -61.09 -58.29
N ILE A 7 26.27 -61.90 -57.57
CA ILE A 7 25.62 -61.64 -56.30
C ILE A 7 26.68 -61.84 -55.22
N LEU A 8 27.01 -60.80 -54.45
CA LEU A 8 27.74 -60.94 -53.20
C LEU A 8 26.72 -60.96 -52.05
N ALA A 9 26.50 -62.15 -51.49
CA ALA A 9 25.70 -62.33 -50.28
C ALA A 9 26.55 -61.94 -49.06
N GLY A 10 26.27 -60.78 -48.48
CA GLY A 10 26.79 -60.40 -47.17
C GLY A 10 26.02 -61.13 -46.07
N ILE A 11 26.67 -62.06 -45.40
CA ILE A 11 26.14 -62.75 -44.21
C ILE A 11 26.09 -61.73 -43.07
N MET A 12 24.90 -61.18 -42.79
CA MET A 12 24.62 -60.50 -41.53
C MET A 12 24.45 -61.56 -40.44
N ALA A 13 25.49 -61.77 -39.64
CA ALA A 13 25.38 -62.50 -38.39
C ALA A 13 24.57 -61.65 -37.40
N PHE A 14 23.26 -61.91 -37.30
CA PHE A 14 22.47 -61.49 -36.15
C PHE A 14 22.92 -62.32 -34.93
N SER A 15 23.80 -61.77 -34.11
CA SER A 15 23.97 -62.28 -32.75
C SER A 15 22.73 -61.91 -31.96
N ALA A 16 21.84 -62.88 -31.76
CA ALA A 16 20.80 -62.78 -30.76
C ALA A 16 21.48 -62.73 -29.38
N LEU A 17 21.73 -61.52 -28.87
CA LEU A 17 21.99 -61.34 -27.45
C LEU A 17 20.71 -61.76 -26.74
N ALA A 18 20.72 -62.97 -26.19
CA ALA A 18 19.74 -63.39 -25.22
C ALA A 18 19.82 -62.40 -24.05
N MET A 19 18.88 -61.45 -24.01
CA MET A 19 18.63 -60.66 -22.82
C MET A 19 18.15 -61.65 -21.76
N ASN A 20 19.06 -62.09 -20.89
CA ASN A 20 18.68 -62.72 -19.65
C ASN A 20 17.93 -61.67 -18.83
N ALA A 21 16.60 -61.69 -18.92
CA ALA A 21 15.76 -61.00 -17.95
C ALA A 21 16.18 -61.54 -16.58
N GLN A 22 16.76 -60.68 -15.74
CA GLN A 22 17.16 -61.09 -14.40
C GLN A 22 15.88 -61.49 -13.66
N LYS A 23 15.86 -62.71 -13.14
CA LYS A 23 14.69 -63.26 -12.48
C LYS A 23 14.39 -62.42 -11.23
N VAL A 24 13.20 -61.82 -11.19
CA VAL A 24 12.68 -61.16 -9.97
C VAL A 24 12.32 -62.23 -8.95
N VAL A 25 12.81 -62.10 -7.73
CA VAL A 25 12.54 -63.02 -6.60
C VAL A 25 12.13 -62.22 -5.37
N ILE A 26 11.26 -62.78 -4.51
CA ILE A 26 10.95 -62.17 -3.22
C ILE A 26 11.99 -62.60 -2.20
N GLY A 27 12.55 -61.67 -1.43
CA GLY A 27 13.55 -61.99 -0.44
C GLY A 27 13.90 -60.85 0.50
N ASN A 28 14.88 -61.14 1.37
CA ASN A 28 15.44 -60.17 2.29
C ASN A 28 16.74 -59.59 1.70
N TYR A 29 17.00 -58.32 1.97
CA TYR A 29 18.27 -57.67 1.67
C TYR A 29 18.69 -56.78 2.85
N VAL A 30 19.98 -56.78 3.17
CA VAL A 30 20.53 -55.88 4.21
C VAL A 30 21.44 -54.89 3.51
N PHE A 31 21.08 -53.61 3.57
CA PHE A 31 21.87 -52.55 2.94
C PHE A 31 23.23 -52.44 3.64
N PRO A 32 24.37 -52.63 2.95
CA PRO A 32 25.67 -52.64 3.61
C PRO A 32 26.01 -51.32 4.32
N LYS A 33 25.54 -50.20 3.76
CA LYS A 33 25.86 -48.84 4.21
C LYS A 33 25.30 -48.51 5.61
N ASP A 34 24.05 -48.89 5.89
CA ASP A 34 23.35 -48.52 7.12
C ASP A 34 22.81 -49.74 7.91
N GLN A 35 22.91 -50.94 7.33
CA GLN A 35 22.32 -52.20 7.80
C GLN A 35 20.80 -52.14 7.97
N SER A 36 20.14 -51.26 7.21
CA SER A 36 18.68 -51.30 7.09
C SER A 36 18.24 -52.60 6.42
N LYS A 37 17.07 -53.10 6.84
CA LYS A 37 16.54 -54.41 6.45
C LYS A 37 15.41 -54.21 5.45
N TYR A 38 15.58 -54.75 4.25
CA TYR A 38 14.59 -54.78 3.19
C TYR A 38 13.93 -56.16 3.08
N TYR A 39 12.63 -56.17 2.81
CA TYR A 39 11.88 -57.33 2.37
C TYR A 39 11.01 -56.95 1.17
N GLY A 40 11.12 -57.69 0.06
CA GLY A 40 10.35 -57.43 -1.15
C GLY A 40 10.98 -58.05 -2.39
N GLU A 41 10.64 -57.49 -3.54
CA GLU A 41 11.14 -57.88 -4.85
C GLU A 41 12.65 -57.59 -5.01
N LEU A 42 13.39 -58.55 -5.55
CA LEU A 42 14.82 -58.48 -5.80
C LEU A 42 15.10 -58.82 -7.26
N GLU A 43 15.86 -57.97 -7.94
CA GLU A 43 16.40 -58.23 -9.27
C GLU A 43 17.93 -58.16 -9.20
N GLY A 44 18.63 -59.19 -9.71
CA GLY A 44 20.09 -59.25 -9.64
C GLY A 44 20.64 -59.25 -8.21
N GLY A 45 19.85 -59.74 -7.24
CA GLY A 45 20.20 -59.76 -5.81
C GLY A 45 20.11 -58.40 -5.11
N LYS A 46 19.50 -57.39 -5.73
CA LYS A 46 19.30 -56.05 -5.16
C LYS A 46 17.82 -55.71 -5.10
N PRO A 47 17.39 -54.83 -4.16
CA PRO A 47 16.03 -54.30 -4.13
C PRO A 47 15.61 -53.73 -5.49
N HIS A 48 14.49 -54.21 -6.01
CA HIS A 48 13.90 -53.77 -7.28
C HIS A 48 12.39 -53.97 -7.20
N GLY A 49 11.56 -53.11 -7.79
CA GLY A 49 10.12 -53.24 -7.72
C GLY A 49 9.60 -52.94 -6.31
N LYS A 50 8.55 -53.60 -5.86
CA LYS A 50 7.90 -53.24 -4.58
C LYS A 50 8.55 -53.91 -3.37
N GLY A 51 8.70 -53.16 -2.29
CA GLY A 51 9.09 -53.73 -1.01
C GLY A 51 9.11 -52.73 0.13
N LYS A 52 9.57 -53.23 1.29
CA LYS A 52 9.61 -52.47 2.54
C LYS A 52 11.00 -52.51 3.15
N THR A 53 11.53 -51.34 3.49
CA THR A 53 12.75 -51.19 4.29
C THR A 53 12.42 -50.69 5.68
N THR A 54 13.02 -51.33 6.70
CA THR A 54 13.05 -50.85 8.08
C THR A 54 14.47 -50.39 8.39
N PHE A 55 14.61 -49.11 8.71
CA PHE A 55 15.89 -48.49 9.05
C PHE A 55 16.24 -48.75 10.52
N LYS A 56 17.52 -48.62 10.88
CA LYS A 56 17.96 -48.77 12.29
C LYS A 56 17.32 -47.77 13.23
N THR A 57 17.00 -46.58 12.73
CA THR A 57 16.28 -45.53 13.45
C THR A 57 14.89 -45.97 13.87
N GLY A 58 14.33 -46.98 13.18
CA GLY A 58 12.93 -47.39 13.28
C GLY A 58 12.07 -46.81 12.16
N ASP A 59 12.61 -45.90 11.34
CA ASP A 59 11.90 -45.36 10.19
C ASP A 59 11.59 -46.47 9.20
N THR A 60 10.58 -46.26 8.36
CA THR A 60 10.19 -47.23 7.34
C THR A 60 10.02 -46.57 5.99
N TYR A 61 10.39 -47.28 4.93
CA TYR A 61 9.99 -46.97 3.56
C TYR A 61 9.23 -48.17 2.99
N GLU A 62 8.07 -47.92 2.40
CA GLU A 62 7.30 -48.93 1.67
C GLU A 62 6.95 -48.37 0.29
N GLY A 63 7.47 -48.98 -0.76
CA GLY A 63 7.32 -48.44 -2.11
C GLY A 63 8.18 -49.13 -3.15
N GLU A 64 8.36 -48.46 -4.27
CA GLU A 64 9.12 -48.95 -5.41
C GLU A 64 10.64 -48.73 -5.24
N TYR A 65 11.41 -49.62 -5.86
CA TYR A 65 12.87 -49.63 -5.88
C TYR A 65 13.39 -49.87 -7.30
N GLU A 66 14.52 -49.26 -7.64
CA GLU A 66 15.27 -49.58 -8.84
C GLU A 66 16.76 -49.70 -8.50
N LYS A 67 17.35 -50.86 -8.77
CA LYS A 67 18.79 -51.14 -8.57
C LYS A 67 19.28 -50.81 -7.15
N GLY A 68 18.44 -51.07 -6.15
CA GLY A 68 18.75 -50.84 -4.74
C GLY A 68 18.47 -49.42 -4.23
N LYS A 69 17.81 -48.56 -5.02
CA LYS A 69 17.44 -47.21 -4.58
C LYS A 69 15.93 -47.03 -4.60
N ARG A 70 15.40 -46.19 -3.71
CA ARG A 70 13.98 -45.79 -3.73
C ARG A 70 13.70 -45.04 -5.03
N GLN A 71 12.63 -45.45 -5.70
CA GLN A 71 12.24 -44.99 -7.03
C GLN A 71 10.71 -45.06 -7.14
N GLY A 72 10.10 -44.32 -8.06
CA GLY A 72 8.65 -44.45 -8.31
C GLY A 72 7.83 -44.00 -7.12
N TYR A 73 6.65 -44.57 -6.89
CA TYR A 73 5.81 -44.17 -5.77
C TYR A 73 6.18 -44.92 -4.48
N GLY A 74 6.19 -44.21 -3.35
CA GLY A 74 6.48 -44.80 -2.05
C GLY A 74 6.13 -43.92 -0.86
N VAL A 75 6.04 -44.56 0.30
CA VAL A 75 5.72 -43.95 1.58
C VAL A 75 6.92 -44.10 2.50
N TYR A 76 7.47 -42.97 2.96
CA TYR A 76 8.44 -42.95 4.05
C TYR A 76 7.76 -42.47 5.32
N THR A 77 7.82 -43.27 6.39
CA THR A 77 7.28 -42.93 7.71
C THR A 77 8.44 -42.81 8.68
N PHE A 78 8.59 -41.62 9.25
CA PHE A 78 9.58 -41.31 10.26
C PHE A 78 9.07 -41.73 11.65
N THR A 79 10.00 -42.04 12.55
CA THR A 79 9.68 -42.45 13.92
C THR A 79 9.06 -41.36 14.79
N ASP A 80 9.28 -40.10 14.45
CA ASP A 80 8.66 -38.94 15.09
C ASP A 80 7.22 -38.66 14.60
N GLY A 81 6.72 -39.47 13.67
CA GLY A 81 5.38 -39.36 13.10
C GLY A 81 5.31 -38.56 11.81
N GLU A 82 6.41 -37.96 11.34
CA GLU A 82 6.45 -37.35 10.00
C GLU A 82 6.25 -38.42 8.93
N LYS A 83 5.73 -38.02 7.77
CA LYS A 83 5.46 -38.95 6.68
C LYS A 83 5.55 -38.24 5.33
N TYR A 84 6.30 -38.83 4.39
CA TYR A 84 6.23 -38.47 2.99
C TYR A 84 5.52 -39.57 2.20
N GLU A 85 4.57 -39.20 1.35
CA GLU A 85 3.84 -40.09 0.46
C GLU A 85 3.85 -39.50 -0.94
N GLY A 86 4.64 -40.07 -1.86
CA GLY A 86 4.84 -39.44 -3.16
C GLY A 86 5.85 -40.15 -4.04
N ASN A 87 6.30 -39.44 -5.08
CA ASN A 87 7.28 -39.97 -6.01
C ASN A 87 8.71 -39.85 -5.45
N TRP A 88 9.53 -40.83 -5.80
CA TRP A 88 10.93 -40.96 -5.42
C TRP A 88 11.76 -41.10 -6.70
N HIS A 89 12.92 -40.48 -6.71
CA HIS A 89 13.89 -40.65 -7.78
C HIS A 89 15.28 -40.74 -7.16
N GLN A 90 15.93 -41.91 -7.33
CA GLN A 90 17.30 -42.13 -6.86
C GLN A 90 17.49 -41.78 -5.38
N ASP A 91 16.61 -42.27 -4.51
CA ASP A 91 16.57 -42.00 -3.06
C ASP A 91 16.12 -40.61 -2.63
N HIS A 92 15.74 -39.73 -3.54
CA HIS A 92 15.23 -38.40 -3.22
C HIS A 92 13.73 -38.28 -3.44
N GLN A 93 13.04 -37.51 -2.58
CA GLN A 93 11.66 -37.08 -2.83
C GLN A 93 11.63 -36.23 -4.10
N HIS A 94 10.67 -36.52 -4.98
CA HIS A 94 10.60 -35.94 -6.31
C HIS A 94 9.16 -35.88 -6.82
N GLY A 95 8.91 -35.13 -7.89
CA GLY A 95 7.61 -35.12 -8.56
C GLY A 95 6.48 -34.73 -7.61
N ARG A 96 5.30 -35.34 -7.72
CA ARG A 96 4.18 -35.04 -6.82
C ARG A 96 4.29 -35.84 -5.52
N GLY A 97 4.04 -35.20 -4.39
CA GLY A 97 4.00 -35.87 -3.10
C GLY A 97 3.33 -35.04 -2.01
N VAL A 98 2.97 -35.74 -0.94
CA VAL A 98 2.36 -35.16 0.26
C VAL A 98 3.28 -35.41 1.44
N TYR A 99 3.66 -34.35 2.15
CA TYR A 99 4.41 -34.44 3.39
C TYR A 99 3.51 -34.06 4.56
N TYR A 100 3.51 -34.88 5.60
CA TYR A 100 2.86 -34.66 6.88
C TYR A 100 3.94 -34.36 7.90
N PHE A 101 3.92 -33.17 8.46
CA PHE A 101 4.92 -32.69 9.42
C PHE A 101 4.50 -33.06 10.85
N ALA A 102 5.46 -33.17 11.75
CA ALA A 102 5.21 -33.55 13.15
C ALA A 102 4.37 -32.49 13.90
N ASN A 103 4.39 -31.24 13.41
CA ASN A 103 3.58 -30.14 13.93
C ASN A 103 2.14 -30.12 13.38
N ASN A 104 1.69 -31.19 12.70
CA ASN A 104 0.40 -31.31 12.02
C ASN A 104 0.20 -30.39 10.80
N ASN A 105 1.26 -29.73 10.31
CA ASN A 105 1.21 -29.14 8.98
C ASN A 105 1.20 -30.24 7.92
N LYS A 106 0.75 -29.88 6.72
CA LYS A 106 0.76 -30.76 5.55
C LYS A 106 1.12 -29.99 4.30
N TYR A 107 2.09 -30.46 3.54
CA TYR A 107 2.36 -29.98 2.18
C TYR A 107 1.84 -30.97 1.15
N ASP A 108 1.09 -30.52 0.16
CA ASP A 108 0.64 -31.29 -1.00
C ASP A 108 1.06 -30.54 -2.27
N GLY A 109 2.07 -31.06 -2.96
CA GLY A 109 2.66 -30.32 -4.07
C GLY A 109 3.79 -31.04 -4.78
N LEU A 110 4.58 -30.25 -5.50
CA LEU A 110 5.72 -30.70 -6.26
C LEU A 110 7.01 -30.70 -5.41
N TRP A 111 7.88 -31.66 -5.68
CA TRP A 111 9.13 -31.90 -4.97
C TRP A 111 10.26 -32.06 -5.97
N TYR A 112 11.44 -31.56 -5.61
CA TYR A 112 12.66 -31.74 -6.40
C TYR A 112 13.86 -31.91 -5.47
N ILE A 113 14.40 -33.12 -5.43
CA ILE A 113 15.59 -33.46 -4.63
C ILE A 113 15.36 -33.09 -3.16
N ASP A 114 14.31 -33.65 -2.54
CA ASP A 114 13.95 -33.46 -1.13
C ASP A 114 13.45 -32.05 -0.74
N TYR A 115 13.34 -31.12 -1.68
CA TYR A 115 12.81 -29.78 -1.44
C TYR A 115 11.41 -29.61 -2.03
N GLN A 116 10.55 -28.85 -1.34
CA GLN A 116 9.31 -28.33 -1.92
C GLN A 116 9.66 -27.39 -3.08
N GLN A 117 9.03 -27.61 -4.23
CA GLN A 117 9.39 -26.96 -5.48
C GLN A 117 8.16 -26.76 -6.35
N GLY A 118 8.10 -25.71 -7.18
CA GLY A 118 6.97 -25.50 -8.09
C GLY A 118 5.65 -25.26 -7.36
N PHE A 119 4.53 -25.63 -7.98
CA PHE A 119 3.22 -25.36 -7.38
C PHE A 119 2.86 -26.37 -6.28
N GLY A 120 2.36 -25.86 -5.15
CA GLY A 120 1.95 -26.68 -4.02
C GLY A 120 1.06 -25.94 -3.03
N THR A 121 0.43 -26.72 -2.16
CA THR A 121 -0.44 -26.22 -1.09
C THR A 121 0.11 -26.63 0.26
N MET A 122 0.40 -25.65 1.12
CA MET A 122 0.67 -25.86 2.54
C MET A 122 -0.61 -25.65 3.34
N TYR A 123 -0.95 -26.63 4.16
CA TYR A 123 -1.99 -26.55 5.20
C TYR A 123 -1.27 -26.45 6.54
N TYR A 124 -1.57 -25.40 7.29
CA TYR A 124 -0.97 -25.18 8.60
C TYR A 124 -1.91 -25.69 9.70
N TYR A 125 -1.33 -26.16 10.81
CA TYR A 125 -2.09 -26.70 11.95
C TYR A 125 -3.08 -25.68 12.55
N ASN A 126 -2.78 -24.39 12.40
CA ASN A 126 -3.61 -23.29 12.89
C ASN A 126 -4.83 -23.01 12.00
N GLY A 127 -5.00 -23.76 10.90
CA GLY A 127 -6.08 -23.59 9.93
C GLY A 127 -5.74 -22.64 8.76
N ASP A 128 -4.56 -22.01 8.79
CA ASP A 128 -4.08 -21.21 7.66
C ASP A 128 -3.73 -22.12 6.47
N LYS A 129 -3.69 -21.51 5.28
CA LYS A 129 -3.37 -22.21 4.05
C LYS A 129 -2.58 -21.32 3.10
N TYR A 130 -1.50 -21.83 2.53
CA TYR A 130 -0.84 -21.24 1.37
C TYR A 130 -1.07 -22.11 0.14
N THR A 131 -1.36 -21.49 -1.01
CA THR A 131 -1.44 -22.16 -2.31
C THR A 131 -0.73 -21.31 -3.34
N GLY A 132 0.36 -21.82 -3.91
CA GLY A 132 1.19 -21.04 -4.81
C GLY A 132 2.50 -21.73 -5.17
N GLU A 133 3.43 -20.95 -5.70
CA GLU A 133 4.75 -21.42 -6.09
C GLU A 133 5.71 -21.53 -4.90
N TRP A 134 6.60 -22.51 -4.98
CA TRP A 134 7.63 -22.85 -4.00
C TRP A 134 8.97 -23.02 -4.72
N MET A 135 10.06 -22.64 -4.07
CA MET A 135 11.42 -22.91 -4.51
C MET A 135 12.28 -23.16 -3.29
N GLN A 136 12.88 -24.34 -3.20
CA GLN A 136 13.75 -24.73 -2.09
C GLN A 136 13.11 -24.46 -0.72
N ASP A 137 11.93 -25.03 -0.49
CA ASP A 137 11.14 -24.91 0.75
C ASP A 137 10.60 -23.52 1.09
N LYS A 138 10.78 -22.53 0.21
CA LYS A 138 10.27 -21.17 0.41
C LYS A 138 9.18 -20.82 -0.57
N ARG A 139 8.18 -20.07 -0.11
CA ARG A 139 7.18 -19.44 -0.98
C ARG A 139 7.85 -18.43 -1.90
N THR A 140 7.51 -18.51 -3.18
CA THR A 140 8.04 -17.64 -4.24
C THR A 140 6.96 -17.42 -5.30
N GLY A 141 7.23 -16.59 -6.31
CA GLY A 141 6.34 -16.43 -7.46
C GLY A 141 4.95 -15.95 -7.06
N GLN A 142 3.90 -16.48 -7.68
CA GLN A 142 2.51 -16.17 -7.31
C GLN A 142 1.98 -17.13 -6.25
N GLY A 143 1.18 -16.62 -5.32
CA GLY A 143 0.49 -17.45 -4.35
C GLY A 143 -0.52 -16.70 -3.49
N ARG A 144 -1.45 -17.47 -2.92
CA ARG A 144 -2.44 -16.99 -1.98
C ARG A 144 -2.21 -17.60 -0.59
N TYR A 145 -2.03 -16.75 0.41
CA TYR A 145 -2.09 -17.12 1.81
C TYR A 145 -3.47 -16.74 2.35
N THR A 146 -4.20 -17.71 2.88
CA THR A 146 -5.51 -17.53 3.51
C THR A 146 -5.37 -17.88 4.98
N TRP A 147 -5.69 -16.94 5.86
CA TRP A 147 -5.74 -17.19 7.29
C TRP A 147 -7.02 -17.96 7.65
N ALA A 148 -7.01 -18.66 8.79
CA ALA A 148 -8.15 -19.46 9.25
C ALA A 148 -9.46 -18.66 9.38
N ASN A 149 -9.37 -17.36 9.67
CA ASN A 149 -10.51 -16.44 9.75
C ASN A 149 -11.01 -15.92 8.39
N GLY A 150 -10.40 -16.36 7.29
CA GLY A 150 -10.79 -16.03 5.93
C GLY A 150 -10.13 -14.76 5.36
N ILE A 151 -9.34 -14.02 6.15
CA ILE A 151 -8.44 -12.97 5.64
C ILE A 151 -7.53 -13.60 4.59
N TYR A 152 -7.12 -12.88 3.56
CA TYR A 152 -6.13 -13.40 2.62
C TYR A 152 -5.23 -12.33 2.03
N TYR A 153 -4.04 -12.78 1.62
CA TYR A 153 -3.16 -12.08 0.68
C TYR A 153 -3.01 -12.94 -0.56
N ASP A 154 -3.23 -12.36 -1.73
CA ASP A 154 -3.06 -12.99 -3.02
C ASP A 154 -2.14 -12.13 -3.90
N GLY A 155 -0.96 -12.63 -4.22
CA GLY A 155 -0.01 -11.89 -5.02
C GLY A 155 1.36 -12.52 -5.06
N SER A 156 2.35 -11.66 -5.32
CA SER A 156 3.74 -12.06 -5.46
C SER A 156 4.42 -12.35 -4.11
N TRP A 157 5.33 -13.32 -4.12
CA TRP A 157 6.14 -13.78 -2.99
C TRP A 157 7.60 -13.91 -3.40
N LYS A 158 8.50 -13.65 -2.46
CA LYS A 158 9.94 -13.86 -2.62
C LYS A 158 10.53 -14.25 -1.27
N ASP A 159 11.16 -15.42 -1.23
CA ASP A 159 11.82 -15.94 -0.03
C ASP A 159 10.91 -15.87 1.22
N ASP A 160 9.68 -16.39 1.11
CA ASP A 160 8.65 -16.38 2.15
C ASP A 160 8.05 -15.03 2.53
N LYS A 161 8.44 -13.93 1.87
CA LYS A 161 7.88 -12.60 2.12
C LYS A 161 6.96 -12.17 0.99
N LYS A 162 5.91 -11.43 1.33
CA LYS A 162 5.11 -10.71 0.33
C LYS A 162 6.00 -9.68 -0.36
N SER A 163 5.98 -9.68 -1.68
CA SER A 163 6.80 -8.79 -2.51
C SER A 163 6.08 -8.50 -3.81
N GLY A 164 6.42 -7.44 -4.54
CA GLY A 164 5.76 -7.12 -5.81
C GLY A 164 4.27 -6.82 -5.61
N ARG A 165 3.44 -7.06 -6.63
CA ARG A 165 2.01 -6.72 -6.56
C ARG A 165 1.17 -7.79 -5.88
N GLY A 166 0.18 -7.36 -5.11
CA GLY A 166 -0.82 -8.26 -4.53
C GLY A 166 -2.05 -7.53 -4.00
N VAL A 167 -3.02 -8.33 -3.59
CA VAL A 167 -4.27 -7.92 -2.95
C VAL A 167 -4.31 -8.49 -1.54
N PHE A 168 -4.55 -7.64 -0.55
CA PHE A 168 -4.81 -8.03 0.82
C PHE A 168 -6.25 -7.68 1.17
N ASP A 169 -7.05 -8.68 1.57
CA ASP A 169 -8.45 -8.51 1.97
C ASP A 169 -8.58 -8.91 3.45
N TRP A 170 -8.91 -7.93 4.29
CA TRP A 170 -9.09 -8.11 5.74
C TRP A 170 -10.46 -8.68 6.12
N ARG A 171 -11.36 -8.90 5.15
CA ARG A 171 -12.74 -9.39 5.32
C ARG A 171 -13.64 -8.51 6.18
N ASP A 172 -13.14 -7.40 6.68
CA ASP A 172 -13.89 -6.36 7.39
C ASP A 172 -14.40 -5.25 6.46
N GLY A 173 -14.14 -5.39 5.14
CA GLY A 173 -14.41 -4.39 4.11
C GLY A 173 -13.17 -3.58 3.71
N SER A 174 -12.07 -3.68 4.46
CA SER A 174 -10.79 -3.07 4.09
C SER A 174 -10.06 -3.95 3.08
N ILE A 175 -9.53 -3.32 2.02
CA ILE A 175 -8.81 -3.99 0.94
C ILE A 175 -7.62 -3.13 0.53
N TYR A 176 -6.45 -3.76 0.40
CA TYR A 176 -5.27 -3.16 -0.17
C TYR A 176 -4.95 -3.82 -1.51
N GLU A 177 -4.71 -3.01 -2.52
CA GLU A 177 -4.27 -3.45 -3.85
C GLU A 177 -3.04 -2.64 -4.23
N GLY A 178 -1.86 -3.26 -4.29
CA GLY A 178 -0.65 -2.51 -4.55
C GLY A 178 0.64 -3.28 -4.42
N GLU A 179 1.72 -2.53 -4.40
CA GLU A 179 3.10 -3.03 -4.29
C GLU A 179 3.49 -3.29 -2.83
N MET A 180 4.12 -4.43 -2.62
CA MET A 180 4.64 -4.93 -1.36
C MET A 180 6.15 -5.08 -1.49
N ASP A 181 6.87 -4.80 -0.40
CA ASP A 181 8.27 -5.16 -0.25
C ASP A 181 8.53 -5.63 1.18
N ASN A 182 9.13 -6.81 1.32
CA ASN A 182 9.45 -7.41 2.61
C ASN A 182 8.28 -7.39 3.61
N ASP A 183 7.10 -7.88 3.18
CA ASP A 183 5.85 -7.94 3.97
C ASP A 183 5.16 -6.59 4.26
N MET A 184 5.74 -5.46 3.87
CA MET A 184 5.18 -4.12 4.05
C MET A 184 4.67 -3.53 2.73
N ARG A 185 3.66 -2.66 2.79
CA ARG A 185 3.23 -1.86 1.64
C ARG A 185 4.33 -0.87 1.27
N ASN A 186 4.77 -0.90 0.01
CA ASN A 186 5.87 -0.08 -0.48
C ASN A 186 5.75 0.12 -1.99
N GLY A 187 5.81 1.37 -2.46
CA GLY A 187 5.54 1.72 -3.85
C GLY A 187 4.09 2.17 -4.06
N GLN A 188 3.50 1.90 -5.22
CA GLN A 188 2.14 2.36 -5.53
C GLN A 188 1.06 1.40 -5.00
N GLY A 189 -0.01 1.96 -4.44
CA GLY A 189 -1.15 1.14 -4.01
C GLY A 189 -2.40 1.92 -3.63
N LYS A 190 -3.52 1.21 -3.65
CA LYS A 190 -4.83 1.68 -3.19
C LYS A 190 -5.20 0.93 -1.91
N TYR A 191 -5.58 1.67 -0.87
CA TYR A 191 -6.17 1.11 0.33
C TYR A 191 -7.60 1.64 0.45
N THR A 192 -8.57 0.73 0.38
CA THR A 192 -9.98 0.99 0.68
C THR A 192 -10.20 0.62 2.15
N TYR A 193 -10.72 1.54 2.94
CA TYR A 193 -11.00 1.34 4.36
C TYR A 193 -12.42 0.78 4.54
N ALA A 194 -12.64 -0.02 5.59
CA ALA A 194 -13.97 -0.54 5.94
C ALA A 194 -15.04 0.56 6.13
N ASN A 195 -14.64 1.78 6.52
CA ASN A 195 -15.57 2.90 6.67
C ASN A 195 -16.05 3.48 5.33
N GLY A 196 -15.41 3.15 4.20
CA GLY A 196 -15.69 3.64 2.85
C GLY A 196 -14.72 4.71 2.34
N ASP A 197 -13.80 5.19 3.18
CA ASP A 197 -12.69 6.04 2.74
C ASP A 197 -11.74 5.25 1.84
N PHE A 198 -10.96 5.92 1.01
CA PHE A 198 -9.83 5.28 0.35
C PHE A 198 -8.67 6.21 0.07
N TYR A 199 -7.47 5.65 0.13
CA TYR A 199 -6.24 6.28 -0.32
C TYR A 199 -5.74 5.60 -1.60
N THR A 200 -5.22 6.36 -2.54
CA THR A 200 -4.49 5.87 -3.71
C THR A 200 -3.24 6.70 -3.89
N GLY A 201 -2.07 6.07 -3.82
CA GLY A 201 -0.82 6.79 -3.99
C GLY A 201 0.40 5.97 -3.57
N ASN A 202 1.46 6.69 -3.26
CA ASN A 202 2.72 6.12 -2.82
C ASN A 202 2.66 5.67 -1.35
N TRP A 203 3.33 4.55 -1.07
CA TRP A 203 3.50 3.92 0.22
C TRP A 203 4.99 3.72 0.49
N LYS A 204 5.38 3.84 1.75
CA LYS A 204 6.72 3.49 2.22
C LYS A 204 6.60 2.91 3.62
N GLU A 205 7.07 1.68 3.80
CA GLU A 205 7.08 0.99 5.11
C GLU A 205 5.70 1.06 5.80
N ASP A 206 4.65 0.67 5.07
CA ASP A 206 3.25 0.69 5.52
C ASP A 206 2.61 2.07 5.77
N MET A 207 3.33 3.17 5.51
CA MET A 207 2.82 4.53 5.66
C MET A 207 2.54 5.20 4.32
N MET A 208 1.48 6.01 4.25
CA MET A 208 1.26 6.91 3.12
C MET A 208 2.44 7.89 3.04
N HIS A 209 3.04 8.02 1.86
CA HIS A 209 4.26 8.80 1.68
C HIS A 209 4.29 9.37 0.26
N GLY A 210 4.94 10.51 -0.01
CA GLY A 210 5.01 11.09 -1.36
C GLY A 210 3.63 11.55 -1.87
N LYS A 211 3.37 11.44 -3.17
CA LYS A 211 2.09 11.89 -3.74
C LYS A 211 0.98 10.85 -3.53
N GLY A 212 -0.21 11.33 -3.18
CA GLY A 212 -1.41 10.50 -3.09
C GLY A 212 -2.72 11.28 -3.05
N ILE A 213 -3.81 10.56 -3.25
CA ILE A 213 -5.19 11.04 -3.21
C ILE A 213 -5.93 10.28 -2.12
N TYR A 214 -6.53 11.01 -1.18
CA TYR A 214 -7.43 10.46 -0.17
C TYR A 214 -8.84 10.95 -0.45
N LYS A 215 -9.77 10.02 -0.65
CA LYS A 215 -11.20 10.32 -0.76
C LYS A 215 -11.90 9.86 0.48
N PHE A 216 -12.57 10.80 1.13
CA PHE A 216 -13.37 10.56 2.31
C PHE A 216 -14.77 10.11 1.89
N LYS A 217 -15.41 9.27 2.70
CA LYS A 217 -16.78 8.79 2.49
C LYS A 217 -17.79 9.94 2.42
N ASN A 218 -17.52 11.03 3.13
CA ASN A 218 -18.36 12.24 3.10
C ASN A 218 -18.29 12.99 1.76
N GLY A 219 -17.41 12.60 0.84
CA GLY A 219 -17.22 13.21 -0.47
C GLY A 219 -16.08 14.23 -0.53
N ASP A 220 -15.42 14.53 0.58
CA ASP A 220 -14.22 15.36 0.59
C ASP A 220 -13.07 14.61 -0.10
N ILE A 221 -12.14 15.37 -0.68
CA ILE A 221 -10.99 14.83 -1.41
C ILE A 221 -9.76 15.66 -1.05
N TYR A 222 -8.70 14.98 -0.63
CA TYR A 222 -7.36 15.56 -0.58
C TYR A 222 -6.48 14.95 -1.67
N GLU A 223 -5.74 15.79 -2.39
CA GLU A 223 -4.72 15.40 -3.35
C GLU A 223 -3.45 16.19 -3.05
N GLY A 224 -2.35 15.52 -2.70
CA GLY A 224 -1.14 16.24 -2.29
C GLY A 224 0.00 15.37 -1.79
N ASP A 225 0.92 16.02 -1.07
CA ASP A 225 2.07 15.37 -0.47
C ASP A 225 1.75 14.74 0.89
N TYR A 226 2.33 13.57 1.12
CA TYR A 226 2.28 12.82 2.36
C TYR A 226 3.68 12.55 2.90
N GLN A 227 3.82 12.57 4.22
CA GLN A 227 5.00 12.10 4.91
C GLN A 227 4.58 11.36 6.17
N ASN A 228 4.94 10.08 6.27
CA ASN A 228 4.68 9.23 7.43
C ASN A 228 3.18 9.19 7.81
N GLY A 229 2.30 9.08 6.81
CA GLY A 229 0.85 9.07 7.02
C GLY A 229 0.20 10.45 7.08
N GLU A 230 0.97 11.53 7.24
CA GLU A 230 0.43 12.88 7.43
C GLU A 230 0.44 13.70 6.15
N ARG A 231 -0.60 14.49 5.93
CA ARG A 231 -0.65 15.49 4.84
C ARG A 231 0.37 16.58 5.11
N THR A 232 1.20 16.88 4.13
CA THR A 232 2.29 17.86 4.22
C THR A 232 2.49 18.54 2.86
N GLY A 233 3.49 19.41 2.73
CA GLY A 233 3.91 19.96 1.44
C GLY A 233 2.79 20.71 0.71
N GLN A 234 2.67 20.52 -0.60
CA GLN A 234 1.61 21.14 -1.41
C GLN A 234 0.43 20.19 -1.56
N GLY A 235 -0.79 20.72 -1.48
CA GLY A 235 -2.00 19.93 -1.68
C GLY A 235 -3.23 20.74 -2.07
N ILE A 236 -4.24 19.99 -2.48
CA ILE A 236 -5.57 20.47 -2.82
C ILE A 236 -6.55 19.73 -1.93
N PHE A 237 -7.32 20.47 -1.13
CA PHE A 237 -8.44 19.91 -0.38
C PHE A 237 -9.74 20.43 -1.00
N THR A 238 -10.53 19.52 -1.58
CA THR A 238 -11.85 19.83 -2.13
C THR A 238 -12.90 19.26 -1.20
N TYR A 239 -13.71 20.13 -0.60
CA TYR A 239 -14.80 19.74 0.27
C TYR A 239 -16.01 19.30 -0.59
N SER A 240 -16.80 18.40 -0.03
CA SER A 240 -18.06 17.90 -0.60
C SER A 240 -19.05 19.02 -0.92
N ASP A 241 -19.05 20.09 -0.12
CA ASP A 241 -19.84 21.30 -0.33
C ASP A 241 -19.24 22.32 -1.33
N LYS A 242 -18.23 21.91 -2.09
CA LYS A 242 -17.53 22.70 -3.13
C LYS A 242 -16.58 23.78 -2.61
N ARG A 243 -16.38 23.93 -1.29
CA ARG A 243 -15.23 24.69 -0.80
C ARG A 243 -13.95 24.05 -1.31
N LYS A 244 -12.91 24.85 -1.53
CA LYS A 244 -11.62 24.36 -2.04
C LYS A 244 -10.46 25.12 -1.43
N TYR A 245 -9.49 24.40 -0.90
CA TYR A 245 -8.18 24.92 -0.52
C TYR A 245 -7.11 24.42 -1.49
N VAL A 246 -6.23 25.31 -1.93
CA VAL A 246 -5.03 24.99 -2.71
C VAL A 246 -3.85 25.69 -2.05
N GLY A 247 -2.92 24.93 -1.47
CA GLY A 247 -1.81 25.53 -0.74
C GLY A 247 -0.99 24.53 0.05
N GLN A 248 -0.29 25.06 1.04
CA GLN A 248 0.63 24.27 1.86
C GLN A 248 -0.07 23.59 3.03
N PHE A 249 0.42 22.40 3.39
CA PHE A 249 -0.02 21.64 4.54
C PHE A 249 1.16 21.32 5.46
N LYS A 250 0.89 21.25 6.76
CA LYS A 250 1.85 20.81 7.76
C LYS A 250 1.11 20.02 8.85
N ASN A 251 1.53 18.78 9.08
CA ASN A 251 0.93 17.88 10.09
C ASN A 251 -0.60 17.77 9.94
N GLY A 252 -1.08 17.62 8.71
CA GLY A 252 -2.52 17.52 8.45
C GLY A 252 -3.27 18.86 8.31
N LEU A 253 -2.70 19.98 8.74
CA LEU A 253 -3.37 21.28 8.80
C LEU A 253 -2.95 22.20 7.65
N MET A 254 -3.85 23.06 7.18
CA MET A 254 -3.53 24.17 6.28
C MET A 254 -2.52 25.09 6.96
N SER A 255 -1.44 25.40 6.25
CA SER A 255 -0.30 26.15 6.77
C SER A 255 0.36 26.92 5.63
N GLY A 256 1.21 27.91 5.93
CA GLY A 256 1.97 28.61 4.90
C GLY A 256 1.07 29.37 3.92
N PHE A 257 1.49 29.54 2.67
CA PHE A 257 0.69 30.28 1.68
C PHE A 257 -0.32 29.39 0.98
N GLY A 258 -1.56 29.85 0.82
CA GLY A 258 -2.62 29.11 0.14
C GLY A 258 -3.82 29.97 -0.25
N THR A 259 -4.64 29.43 -1.15
CA THR A 259 -5.90 30.01 -1.60
C THR A 259 -7.08 29.15 -1.15
N TYR A 260 -8.03 29.75 -0.43
CA TYR A 260 -9.32 29.14 -0.09
C TYR A 260 -10.41 29.79 -0.94
N THR A 261 -11.25 28.99 -1.57
CA THR A 261 -12.37 29.44 -2.41
C THR A 261 -13.66 28.86 -1.86
N TRP A 262 -14.67 29.71 -1.67
CA TRP A 262 -16.01 29.32 -1.25
C TRP A 262 -16.94 29.13 -2.46
N PRO A 263 -18.08 28.42 -2.28
CA PRO A 263 -19.01 28.15 -3.38
C PRO A 263 -19.66 29.39 -3.99
N ASP A 264 -19.76 30.48 -3.23
CA ASP A 264 -20.28 31.78 -3.70
C ASP A 264 -19.27 32.56 -4.57
N GLY A 265 -18.06 32.02 -4.77
CA GLY A 265 -16.99 32.66 -5.52
C GLY A 265 -16.11 33.61 -4.70
N SER A 266 -16.43 33.81 -3.40
CA SER A 266 -15.51 34.49 -2.51
C SER A 266 -14.22 33.67 -2.36
N ARG A 267 -13.11 34.37 -2.09
CA ARG A 267 -11.80 33.72 -1.93
C ARG A 267 -10.89 34.48 -0.98
N TYR A 268 -10.04 33.72 -0.30
CA TYR A 268 -8.93 34.21 0.51
C TYR A 268 -7.64 33.70 -0.12
N GLU A 269 -6.69 34.59 -0.35
CA GLU A 269 -5.35 34.25 -0.82
C GLU A 269 -4.34 34.88 0.15
N GLY A 270 -3.58 34.05 0.86
CA GLY A 270 -2.70 34.55 1.90
C GLY A 270 -2.05 33.46 2.74
N TYR A 271 -1.49 33.88 3.87
CA TYR A 271 -0.87 32.96 4.82
C TYR A 271 -1.92 32.28 5.73
N TRP A 272 -1.59 31.06 6.15
CA TRP A 272 -2.38 30.17 7.00
C TRP A 272 -1.51 29.63 8.12
N ALA A 273 -2.11 29.43 9.28
CA ALA A 273 -1.52 28.72 10.41
C ALA A 273 -2.62 27.93 11.13
N GLU A 274 -2.41 26.61 11.27
CA GLU A 274 -3.32 25.71 12.01
C GLU A 274 -4.78 25.84 11.56
N ASP A 275 -5.01 25.73 10.25
CA ASP A 275 -6.34 25.85 9.61
C ASP A 275 -7.00 27.24 9.66
N ARG A 276 -6.28 28.29 10.09
CA ARG A 276 -6.81 29.67 10.14
C ARG A 276 -6.00 30.65 9.31
N GLU A 277 -6.68 31.66 8.77
CA GLU A 277 -6.07 32.81 8.13
C GLU A 277 -5.14 33.53 9.13
N HIS A 278 -3.91 33.78 8.70
CA HIS A 278 -2.86 34.35 9.53
C HIS A 278 -1.88 35.17 8.69
N GLY A 279 -1.22 36.18 9.26
CA GLY A 279 -0.23 36.97 8.54
C GLY A 279 -0.84 37.82 7.43
N ARG A 280 -0.13 38.03 6.32
CA ARG A 280 -0.64 38.84 5.20
C ARG A 280 -1.59 38.02 4.31
N GLY A 281 -2.70 38.62 3.92
CA GLY A 281 -3.66 37.96 3.04
C GLY A 281 -4.71 38.90 2.46
N LYS A 282 -5.33 38.45 1.38
CA LYS A 282 -6.36 39.17 0.64
C LYS A 282 -7.64 38.35 0.57
N PHE A 283 -8.71 38.87 1.14
CA PHE A 283 -10.06 38.36 0.97
C PHE A 283 -10.78 39.15 -0.13
N THR A 284 -11.46 38.44 -1.04
CA THR A 284 -12.35 38.99 -2.05
C THR A 284 -13.71 38.35 -1.87
N GLY A 285 -14.70 39.12 -1.41
CA GLY A 285 -16.08 38.67 -1.21
C GLY A 285 -16.85 38.53 -2.52
N ALA A 286 -17.89 37.71 -2.52
CA ALA A 286 -18.77 37.51 -3.68
C ALA A 286 -19.53 38.79 -4.08
N ASN A 287 -19.75 39.70 -3.12
CA ASN A 287 -20.34 41.02 -3.34
C ASN A 287 -19.37 42.03 -3.97
N GLY A 288 -18.09 41.68 -4.14
CA GLY A 288 -17.05 42.57 -4.65
C GLY A 288 -16.26 43.34 -3.58
N ASP A 289 -16.60 43.17 -2.30
CA ASP A 289 -15.80 43.73 -1.21
C ASP A 289 -14.42 43.05 -1.17
N VAL A 290 -13.38 43.82 -0.87
CA VAL A 290 -12.00 43.32 -0.83
C VAL A 290 -11.32 43.83 0.43
N TYR A 291 -10.77 42.92 1.23
CA TYR A 291 -9.81 43.26 2.28
C TYR A 291 -8.42 42.76 1.89
N ASP A 292 -7.42 43.62 1.99
CA ASP A 292 -6.00 43.32 1.74
C ASP A 292 -5.19 43.84 2.92
N GLY A 293 -4.68 42.94 3.77
CA GLY A 293 -4.10 43.33 5.05
C GLY A 293 -3.57 42.18 5.88
N GLU A 294 -3.35 42.47 7.15
CA GLU A 294 -2.94 41.49 8.15
C GLU A 294 -4.15 40.73 8.73
N TRP A 295 -3.91 39.48 9.12
CA TRP A 295 -4.87 38.52 9.63
C TRP A 295 -4.30 37.81 10.87
N ALA A 296 -5.15 37.52 11.84
CA ALA A 296 -4.77 36.73 13.00
C ALA A 296 -5.94 35.87 13.46
N GLY A 297 -5.77 34.55 13.40
CA GLY A 297 -6.74 33.61 13.95
C GLY A 297 -8.09 33.59 13.20
N GLY A 298 -8.07 33.91 11.90
CA GLY A 298 -9.27 33.99 11.06
C GLY A 298 -9.87 35.40 10.93
N GLU A 299 -9.34 36.39 11.65
CA GLU A 299 -9.91 37.73 11.71
C GLU A 299 -8.99 38.78 11.08
N MET A 300 -9.57 39.84 10.50
CA MET A 300 -8.82 41.04 10.11
C MET A 300 -8.16 41.64 11.35
N SER A 301 -6.84 41.81 11.32
CA SER A 301 -6.06 42.26 12.46
C SER A 301 -4.82 42.98 11.98
N GLY A 302 -4.39 44.08 12.60
CA GLY A 302 -3.23 44.84 12.14
C GLY A 302 -3.57 45.81 11.02
N GLU A 303 -2.58 46.19 10.20
CA GLU A 303 -2.82 47.15 9.11
C GLU A 303 -3.47 46.50 7.87
N GLY A 304 -4.47 47.16 7.30
CA GLY A 304 -5.15 46.68 6.10
C GLY A 304 -5.88 47.76 5.30
N VAL A 305 -6.30 47.37 4.10
CA VAL A 305 -7.14 48.17 3.20
C VAL A 305 -8.41 47.40 2.88
N LEU A 306 -9.55 47.93 3.31
CA LEU A 306 -10.88 47.45 2.96
C LEU A 306 -11.44 48.31 1.83
N ARG A 307 -11.91 47.69 0.75
CA ARG A 307 -12.60 48.33 -0.37
C ARG A 307 -13.98 47.71 -0.45
N LEU A 308 -15.01 48.51 -0.25
CA LEU A 308 -16.40 48.08 -0.33
C LEU A 308 -16.93 48.29 -1.76
N SER A 309 -17.87 47.44 -2.13
CA SER A 309 -18.58 47.45 -3.40
C SER A 309 -19.38 48.74 -3.64
N ASP A 310 -19.75 49.46 -2.58
CA ASP A 310 -20.37 50.79 -2.65
C ASP A 310 -19.39 51.91 -3.05
N GLY A 311 -18.09 51.60 -3.20
CA GLY A 311 -17.02 52.52 -3.55
C GLY A 311 -16.23 53.06 -2.35
N THR A 312 -16.70 52.80 -1.12
CA THR A 312 -16.03 53.20 0.12
C THR A 312 -14.71 52.45 0.28
N LYS A 313 -13.67 53.15 0.75
CA LYS A 313 -12.35 52.59 1.02
C LYS A 313 -11.92 52.98 2.42
N PHE A 314 -11.50 52.00 3.21
CA PHE A 314 -10.87 52.22 4.50
C PHE A 314 -9.42 51.73 4.47
N LYS A 315 -8.48 52.55 4.91
CA LYS A 315 -7.09 52.18 5.15
C LYS A 315 -6.74 52.50 6.60
N GLY A 316 -6.42 51.50 7.40
CA GLY A 316 -6.15 51.69 8.82
C GLY A 316 -5.87 50.40 9.55
N PHE A 317 -5.96 50.47 10.87
CA PHE A 317 -5.73 49.34 11.74
C PHE A 317 -7.05 48.60 12.06
N PHE A 318 -6.95 47.28 12.20
CA PHE A 318 -8.04 46.36 12.52
C PHE A 318 -7.71 45.56 13.77
N LYS A 319 -8.74 45.22 14.55
CA LYS A 319 -8.63 44.32 15.69
C LYS A 319 -9.90 43.49 15.79
N GLU A 320 -9.75 42.16 15.80
CA GLU A 320 -10.89 41.22 15.92
C GLU A 320 -11.97 41.52 14.87
N GLY A 321 -11.55 41.74 13.62
CA GLY A 321 -12.46 42.00 12.49
C GLY A 321 -12.95 43.46 12.40
N MET A 322 -12.73 44.29 13.41
CA MET A 322 -13.29 45.65 13.48
C MET A 322 -12.24 46.73 13.21
N LYS A 323 -12.64 47.84 12.57
CA LYS A 323 -11.81 49.06 12.45
C LYS A 323 -11.45 49.54 13.85
N ASN A 324 -10.16 49.74 14.10
CA ASN A 324 -9.66 50.12 15.42
C ASN A 324 -8.41 51.00 15.29
N GLY A 325 -8.20 51.95 16.19
CA GLY A 325 -7.07 52.88 16.10
C GLY A 325 -7.18 53.84 14.92
N LYS A 326 -6.04 54.36 14.44
CA LYS A 326 -6.01 55.38 13.36
C LYS A 326 -6.41 54.78 12.02
N GLY A 327 -7.19 55.54 11.25
CA GLY A 327 -7.64 55.13 9.94
C GLY A 327 -8.09 56.28 9.06
N VAL A 328 -8.16 55.98 7.77
CA VAL A 328 -8.60 56.87 6.71
C VAL A 328 -9.75 56.20 5.98
N GLU A 329 -10.92 56.83 5.96
CA GLU A 329 -12.10 56.37 5.22
C GLU A 329 -12.38 57.36 4.09
N GLU A 330 -12.42 56.87 2.85
CA GLU A 330 -12.76 57.64 1.65
C GLU A 330 -14.06 57.06 1.09
N SER A 331 -15.08 57.89 1.00
CA SER A 331 -16.37 57.51 0.41
C SER A 331 -16.36 57.65 -1.11
N ALA A 332 -17.37 57.10 -1.79
CA ALA A 332 -17.43 57.05 -3.25
C ALA A 332 -17.41 58.44 -3.93
N ASP A 333 -17.90 59.48 -3.25
CA ASP A 333 -17.88 60.86 -3.76
C ASP A 333 -16.50 61.55 -3.63
N GLY A 334 -15.55 60.89 -2.97
CA GLY A 334 -14.19 61.39 -2.70
C GLY A 334 -14.05 62.11 -1.36
N THR A 335 -15.10 62.19 -0.53
CA THR A 335 -15.03 62.73 0.83
C THR A 335 -14.19 61.81 1.69
N ARG A 336 -13.19 62.38 2.37
CA ARG A 336 -12.16 61.66 3.11
C ARG A 336 -12.20 62.02 4.59
N PHE A 337 -12.53 61.06 5.44
CA PHE A 337 -12.41 61.11 6.89
C PHE A 337 -11.04 60.60 7.33
N GLU A 338 -10.32 61.40 8.10
CA GLU A 338 -9.06 61.04 8.76
C GLU A 338 -9.25 61.12 10.28
N GLY A 339 -9.22 60.00 10.97
CA GLY A 339 -9.51 59.96 12.40
C GLY A 339 -9.10 58.64 13.06
N SER A 340 -9.68 58.35 14.23
CA SER A 340 -9.52 57.06 14.90
C SER A 340 -10.86 56.35 15.04
N PHE A 341 -10.78 55.04 15.26
CA PHE A 341 -11.90 54.13 15.38
C PHE A 341 -11.75 53.27 16.63
N LEU A 342 -12.87 52.91 17.26
CA LEU A 342 -12.95 51.96 18.35
C LEU A 342 -14.11 51.03 18.06
N ASN A 343 -13.81 49.78 17.69
CA ASN A 343 -14.79 48.75 17.35
C ASN A 343 -15.81 49.26 16.31
N ASP A 344 -15.30 49.64 15.13
CA ASP A 344 -16.03 50.22 13.99
C ASP A 344 -16.62 51.62 14.19
N GLN A 345 -16.66 52.13 15.42
CA GLN A 345 -17.17 53.46 15.70
C GLN A 345 -16.07 54.51 15.54
N ARG A 346 -16.35 55.61 14.86
CA ARG A 346 -15.47 56.80 14.88
C ARG A 346 -15.29 57.25 16.32
N ASP A 347 -14.05 57.47 16.74
CA ASP A 347 -13.69 57.82 18.12
C ASP A 347 -12.43 58.68 18.14
N GLY A 348 -12.40 59.74 18.95
CA GLY A 348 -11.31 60.70 19.01
C GLY A 348 -11.37 61.81 17.94
N ALA A 349 -10.27 62.56 17.84
CA ALA A 349 -10.16 63.70 16.94
C ALA A 349 -10.15 63.28 15.46
N PHE A 350 -10.79 64.06 14.60
CA PHE A 350 -10.83 63.81 13.16
C PHE A 350 -10.73 65.09 12.32
N VAL A 351 -10.36 64.90 11.05
CA VAL A 351 -10.41 65.89 9.98
C VAL A 351 -11.14 65.26 8.78
N GLU A 352 -12.11 65.96 8.22
CA GLU A 352 -12.84 65.56 7.02
C GLU A 352 -12.49 66.52 5.89
N LYS A 353 -12.16 65.96 4.72
CA LYS A 353 -11.75 66.69 3.53
C LYS A 353 -12.64 66.35 2.35
N ASP A 354 -12.89 67.33 1.48
CA ASP A 354 -13.53 67.09 0.19
C ASP A 354 -12.57 66.37 -0.78
N ARG A 355 -13.06 66.05 -1.99
CA ARG A 355 -12.28 65.42 -3.05
C ARG A 355 -11.07 66.24 -3.52
N ALA A 356 -11.11 67.56 -3.36
CA ALA A 356 -9.99 68.46 -3.69
C ALA A 356 -8.96 68.56 -2.55
N GLY A 357 -9.24 67.95 -1.39
CA GLY A 357 -8.38 67.97 -0.20
C GLY A 357 -8.63 69.15 0.73
N ASN A 358 -9.65 69.99 0.47
CA ASN A 358 -10.00 71.08 1.36
C ASN A 358 -10.66 70.54 2.63
N VAL A 359 -10.27 71.07 3.79
CA VAL A 359 -10.90 70.69 5.06
C VAL A 359 -12.31 71.25 5.11
N ILE A 360 -13.30 70.35 5.17
CA ILE A 360 -14.73 70.70 5.26
C ILE A 360 -15.28 70.52 6.68
N ARG A 361 -14.64 69.68 7.50
CA ARG A 361 -15.04 69.46 8.89
C ARG A 361 -13.86 69.04 9.77
N LYS A 362 -13.93 69.35 11.05
CA LYS A 362 -13.02 68.86 12.09
C LYS A 362 -13.77 68.83 13.41
N GLY A 363 -13.40 67.92 14.30
CA GLY A 363 -14.08 67.76 15.57
C GLY A 363 -13.59 66.53 16.33
N ILE A 364 -14.37 66.09 17.31
CA ILE A 364 -14.09 64.91 18.13
C ILE A 364 -15.32 64.02 18.12
N TYR A 365 -15.13 62.73 17.84
CA TYR A 365 -16.13 61.71 18.12
C TYR A 365 -15.87 61.08 19.49
N ASN A 366 -16.94 60.68 20.18
CA ASN A 366 -16.89 59.81 21.34
C ASN A 366 -17.87 58.65 21.11
N ARG A 367 -17.34 57.45 20.85
CA ARG A 367 -18.13 56.23 20.57
C ARG A 367 -19.20 56.45 19.50
N GLY A 368 -18.79 56.98 18.35
CA GLY A 368 -19.67 57.25 17.21
C GLY A 368 -20.51 58.53 17.31
N ARG A 369 -20.55 59.20 18.48
CA ARG A 369 -21.28 60.47 18.64
C ARG A 369 -20.35 61.66 18.44
N LEU A 370 -20.72 62.56 17.53
CA LEU A 370 -19.99 63.82 17.33
C LEU A 370 -20.19 64.75 18.54
N MET A 371 -19.08 65.25 19.08
CA MET A 371 -19.06 66.14 20.25
C MET A 371 -18.80 67.58 19.81
N GLY A 372 -19.77 68.47 20.05
CA GLY A 372 -19.70 69.91 19.75
C GLY A 372 -19.90 70.23 18.26
N GLN A 373 -20.86 71.10 17.95
CA GLN A 373 -20.94 71.82 16.67
C GLN A 373 -20.32 73.20 16.82
#